data_AF-A0A8G1VPH1-F1
#
_entry.id   AF-A0A8G1VPH1-F1
#
_cell.length_a   1.000
_cell.length_b   1.000
_cell.length_c   1.000
_cell.angle_alpha   90.00
_cell.angle_beta   90.00
_cell.angle_gamma   90.00
#
_symmetry.space_group_name_H-M   'P 1'
#
loop_
_entity.id
_entity.type
_entity.pdbx_description
1 polymer ?
#
loop_
_entity_poly.entity_id
_entity_poly.type
_entity_poly.pdbx_seq_one_letter_code
_entity_poly.pdbx_strand_id
1 'polypeptide(L)'
;MPPPVQVAYKRIKAPKEGENGYVRPQPRKSEVLPAGWNGFNAKPIQSDIRIDHDVEIVVRDGARLYVDIYRPADSTEKIPAVLSWSFYGKKYSALDMLPMCVWNCCVPRSDLSGLEKFEGLDPATWCPRGYAIVSVDTRGAGNSDGLITVMGSQDAEDGYDVVEAIAKMDWCNGCIGMAGNSALAISQWFIASQQPPSLKAIAPWEGSGDIYREQFCRGGWFSMSNFDLITNEIVRGPANSGIEDFEEMYRRSPVSSPFWEDKRADMTKVLCPVYIRGSDVSSIHTMGSVRAWLELPHDKKWIRWGSKQEWYELYSCPESMDELFVFFDRYLKGIENDWEKTPKVRWSALQFGDREAIDDIVLEEFPSPTTEYREFFLSSGKLHPTLIGAYEKISYDSELTSSFAEFSYTFDKPARLIGLPKAVLYMSCEDRDDFTVFVILRKKDKNGKPLMHLNFPFHATPVKSIDEISEKEQSSTNLHLGSNGILRASHRAIDADKSIHPQFPFHPHTRQEKVRPGEIVRLEIGIWAMGVDFDAGETISVRVSGQYPSIAEYKTWSQPRPEEELNRGKHFIHCGGEYPSSVILPFI
;
A
#
# COMPACT_ATOMS: atom_id res chain seq x y z
N MET A 1 -12.65 -27.24 12.22
CA MET A 1 -11.50 -26.76 11.43
C MET A 1 -11.96 -26.64 9.98
N PRO A 2 -11.68 -25.53 9.29
CA PRO A 2 -11.87 -25.47 7.84
C PRO A 2 -11.11 -26.63 7.16
N PRO A 3 -11.58 -27.14 6.02
CA PRO A 3 -10.82 -28.12 5.27
C PRO A 3 -9.44 -27.56 4.90
N PRO A 4 -8.36 -28.38 4.95
CA PRO A 4 -7.03 -27.92 4.58
C PRO A 4 -7.04 -27.43 3.13
N VAL A 5 -6.53 -26.22 2.90
CA VAL A 5 -6.38 -25.65 1.56
C VAL A 5 -5.01 -26.06 1.02
N GLN A 6 -4.99 -26.69 -0.15
CA GLN A 6 -3.75 -26.96 -0.85
C GLN A 6 -3.23 -25.68 -1.52
N VAL A 7 -2.26 -25.03 -0.87
CA VAL A 7 -1.59 -23.84 -1.38
C VAL A 7 -0.67 -24.20 -2.54
N ALA A 8 -0.76 -23.46 -3.64
CA ALA A 8 0.15 -23.59 -4.79
C ALA A 8 1.41 -22.75 -4.56
N TYR A 9 2.56 -23.27 -5.00
CA TYR A 9 3.83 -22.56 -4.95
C TYR A 9 4.52 -22.62 -6.31
N LYS A 10 5.09 -21.49 -6.73
CA LYS A 10 5.98 -21.39 -7.88
C LYS A 10 7.43 -21.31 -7.42
N ARG A 11 8.34 -21.89 -8.21
CA ARG A 11 9.77 -21.85 -7.90
C ARG A 11 10.31 -20.42 -8.06
N ILE A 12 11.22 -20.06 -7.17
CA ILE A 12 11.98 -18.81 -7.22
C ILE A 12 13.44 -19.08 -7.59
N LYS A 13 14.16 -18.05 -8.03
CA LYS A 13 15.58 -18.17 -8.37
C LYS A 13 16.42 -18.37 -7.12
N ALA A 14 17.45 -19.21 -7.23
CA ALA A 14 18.45 -19.35 -6.17
C ALA A 14 19.27 -18.04 -6.03
N PRO A 15 19.69 -17.67 -4.81
CA PRO A 15 20.55 -16.51 -4.62
C PRO A 15 21.92 -16.74 -5.27
N LYS A 16 22.53 -15.68 -5.78
CA LYS A 16 23.87 -15.68 -6.37
C LYS A 16 24.70 -14.57 -5.75
N GLU A 17 25.97 -14.83 -5.46
CA GLU A 17 26.85 -13.81 -4.88
C GLU A 17 26.96 -12.59 -5.78
N GLY A 18 26.81 -11.40 -5.17
CA GLY A 18 26.85 -10.12 -5.86
C GLY A 18 25.54 -9.73 -6.55
N GLU A 19 24.52 -10.59 -6.54
CA GLU A 19 23.16 -10.27 -7.00
C GLU A 19 22.30 -9.89 -5.79
N ASN A 20 21.55 -8.78 -5.87
CA ASN A 20 20.61 -8.34 -4.82
C ASN A 20 21.26 -8.23 -3.42
N GLY A 21 22.53 -7.76 -3.36
CA GLY A 21 23.29 -7.66 -2.13
C GLY A 21 23.65 -9.01 -1.48
N TYR A 22 23.33 -10.14 -2.12
CA TYR A 22 23.53 -11.47 -1.53
C TYR A 22 25.02 -11.80 -1.41
N VAL A 23 25.37 -12.32 -0.24
CA VAL A 23 26.68 -12.91 0.07
C VAL A 23 26.44 -14.32 0.62
N ARG A 24 27.41 -15.23 0.45
CA ARG A 24 27.32 -16.55 1.09
C ARG A 24 27.11 -16.42 2.61
N PRO A 25 26.37 -17.36 3.24
CA PRO A 25 26.15 -17.36 4.67
C PRO A 25 27.46 -17.26 5.45
N GLN A 26 27.49 -16.38 6.44
CA GLN A 26 28.61 -16.12 7.35
C GLN A 26 28.13 -16.31 8.81
N PRO A 27 27.61 -17.49 9.19
CA PRO A 27 27.11 -17.70 10.53
C PRO A 27 28.21 -17.49 11.56
N ARG A 28 27.88 -16.85 12.69
CA ARG A 28 28.80 -16.49 13.79
C ARG A 28 29.86 -15.45 13.42
N LYS A 29 29.75 -14.81 12.25
CA LYS A 29 30.60 -13.67 11.92
C LYS A 29 29.99 -12.40 12.53
N SER A 30 30.82 -11.68 13.27
CA SER A 30 30.55 -10.30 13.64
C SER A 30 31.64 -9.40 13.07
N GLU A 31 31.29 -8.21 12.62
CA GLU A 31 32.25 -7.18 12.23
C GLU A 31 31.82 -5.80 12.73
N VAL A 32 32.78 -4.87 12.76
CA VAL A 32 32.51 -3.46 13.06
C VAL A 32 32.89 -2.65 11.83
N LEU A 33 31.92 -1.92 11.29
CA LEU A 33 32.16 -0.90 10.28
C LEU A 33 32.52 0.41 11.00
N PRO A 34 33.69 1.00 10.74
CA PRO A 34 34.12 2.22 11.42
C PRO A 34 33.38 3.45 10.91
N ALA A 35 33.25 4.48 11.74
CA ALA A 35 32.76 5.79 11.35
C ALA A 35 33.45 6.28 10.06
N GLY A 36 32.66 6.81 9.13
CA GLY A 36 33.12 7.21 7.80
C GLY A 36 33.14 6.10 6.75
N TRP A 37 32.86 4.84 7.11
CA TRP A 37 32.72 3.75 6.14
C TRP A 37 31.63 4.08 5.10
N ASN A 38 31.94 3.86 3.82
CA ASN A 38 31.04 4.12 2.69
C ASN A 38 31.13 3.04 1.60
N GLY A 39 31.20 1.76 1.96
CA GLY A 39 31.56 0.67 1.04
C GLY A 39 30.72 0.54 -0.25
N PHE A 40 29.54 1.18 -0.31
CA PHE A 40 28.67 1.25 -1.48
C PHE A 40 28.77 2.56 -2.29
N ASN A 41 29.76 3.42 -2.00
CA ASN A 41 29.89 4.77 -2.56
C ASN A 41 28.57 5.55 -2.43
N ALA A 42 28.08 5.59 -1.19
CA ALA A 42 26.79 6.14 -0.78
C ALA A 42 26.97 6.92 0.54
N LYS A 43 25.89 7.12 1.32
CA LYS A 43 25.94 7.83 2.61
C LYS A 43 26.98 7.18 3.56
N PRO A 44 27.99 7.94 4.04
CA PRO A 44 28.93 7.40 5.02
C PRO A 44 28.25 7.24 6.39
N ILE A 45 28.61 6.19 7.13
CA ILE A 45 28.08 5.99 8.49
C ILE A 45 28.72 6.98 9.47
N GLN A 46 27.94 7.49 10.43
CA GLN A 46 28.38 8.54 11.35
C GLN A 46 29.06 8.04 12.63
N SER A 47 28.88 6.75 12.96
CA SER A 47 29.47 6.10 14.12
C SER A 47 29.83 4.66 13.77
N ASP A 48 30.60 4.02 14.64
CA ASP A 48 30.92 2.60 14.49
C ASP A 48 29.65 1.75 14.63
N ILE A 49 29.41 0.89 13.64
CA ILE A 49 28.26 -0.02 13.59
C ILE A 49 28.77 -1.45 13.63
N ARG A 50 28.35 -2.19 14.65
CA ARG A 50 28.54 -3.63 14.72
C ARG A 50 27.44 -4.32 13.92
N ILE A 51 27.85 -5.30 13.13
CA ILE A 51 26.97 -6.20 12.39
C ILE A 51 27.22 -7.62 12.87
N ASP A 52 26.17 -8.26 13.38
CA ASP A 52 26.16 -9.70 13.63
C ASP A 52 25.44 -10.37 12.44
N HIS A 53 26.17 -11.11 11.61
CA HIS A 53 25.67 -11.68 10.34
C HIS A 53 25.09 -13.07 10.53
N ASP A 54 24.04 -13.38 9.77
CA ASP A 54 23.43 -14.71 9.65
C ASP A 54 23.13 -15.33 11.02
N VAL A 55 22.60 -14.52 11.94
CA VAL A 55 22.14 -14.99 13.24
C VAL A 55 20.95 -15.90 13.02
N GLU A 56 21.09 -17.15 13.45
CA GLU A 56 20.08 -18.19 13.30
C GLU A 56 19.01 -18.07 14.39
N ILE A 57 17.75 -18.09 13.98
CA ILE A 57 16.58 -18.17 14.86
C ILE A 57 15.75 -19.38 14.44
N VAL A 58 15.53 -20.30 15.37
CA VAL A 58 14.69 -21.48 15.16
C VAL A 58 13.27 -21.15 15.64
N VAL A 59 12.31 -21.13 14.72
CA VAL A 59 10.89 -20.86 15.03
C VAL A 59 10.18 -22.13 15.50
N ARG A 60 8.95 -22.01 16.00
CA ARG A 60 8.22 -23.06 16.74
C ARG A 60 8.05 -24.39 16.01
N ASP A 61 8.07 -24.40 14.68
CA ASP A 61 7.95 -25.61 13.85
C ASP A 61 9.31 -26.24 13.50
N GLY A 62 10.41 -25.65 13.98
CA GLY A 62 11.79 -26.10 13.76
C GLY A 62 12.47 -25.49 12.53
N ALA A 63 11.80 -24.65 11.74
CA ALA A 63 12.44 -23.97 10.63
C ALA A 63 13.47 -22.95 11.12
N ARG A 64 14.60 -22.84 10.42
CA ARG A 64 15.66 -21.86 10.70
C ARG A 64 15.48 -20.64 9.83
N LEU A 65 15.36 -19.48 10.47
CA LEU A 65 15.38 -18.18 9.83
C LEU A 65 16.70 -17.48 10.12
N TYR A 66 17.21 -16.73 9.15
CA TYR A 66 18.48 -16.00 9.28
C TYR A 66 18.25 -14.49 9.30
N VAL A 67 18.90 -13.80 10.23
CA VAL A 67 18.82 -12.34 10.38
C VAL A 67 20.20 -11.71 10.39
N ASP A 68 20.29 -10.46 9.95
CA ASP A 68 21.43 -9.59 10.21
C ASP A 68 21.03 -8.53 11.24
N ILE A 69 21.89 -8.31 12.22
CA ILE A 69 21.64 -7.38 13.33
C ILE A 69 22.67 -6.25 13.26
N TYR A 70 22.19 -5.04 13.01
CA TYR A 70 22.98 -3.82 12.98
C TYR A 70 22.75 -3.06 14.28
N ARG A 71 23.82 -2.71 15.00
CA ARG A 71 23.72 -1.97 16.28
C ARG A 71 24.97 -1.14 16.54
N PRO A 72 24.93 -0.14 17.42
CA PRO A 72 26.13 0.58 17.86
C PRO A 72 27.20 -0.39 18.36
N ALA A 73 28.44 -0.21 17.92
CA ALA A 73 29.53 -1.10 18.29
C ALA A 73 29.88 -1.01 19.79
N ASP A 74 29.80 0.19 20.35
CA ASP A 74 30.31 0.51 21.69
C ASP A 74 29.21 0.72 22.73
N SER A 75 27.98 0.24 22.47
CA SER A 75 26.91 0.42 23.45
C SER A 75 27.16 -0.42 24.71
N THR A 76 27.21 0.25 25.86
CA THR A 76 27.30 -0.36 27.19
C THR A 76 25.93 -0.60 27.82
N GLU A 77 24.87 -0.03 27.22
CA GLU A 77 23.49 -0.16 27.68
C GLU A 77 22.72 -1.14 26.80
N LYS A 78 21.66 -1.73 27.36
CA LYS A 78 20.72 -2.51 26.57
C LYS A 78 19.85 -1.55 25.75
N ILE A 79 19.68 -1.82 24.46
CA ILE A 79 18.98 -0.94 23.52
C ILE A 79 17.75 -1.60 22.89
N PRO A 80 16.76 -0.83 22.44
CA PRO A 80 15.65 -1.37 21.66
C PRO A 80 16.08 -1.82 20.26
N ALA A 81 15.29 -2.72 19.67
CA ALA A 81 15.45 -3.18 18.30
C ALA A 81 14.23 -2.82 17.45
N VAL A 82 14.46 -2.51 16.17
CA VAL A 82 13.40 -2.37 15.16
C VAL A 82 13.58 -3.46 14.10
N LEU A 83 12.53 -4.26 13.90
CA LEU A 83 12.51 -5.35 12.93
C LEU A 83 12.10 -4.85 11.54
N SER A 84 12.87 -5.26 10.54
CA SER A 84 12.60 -5.09 9.11
C SER A 84 12.23 -6.45 8.51
N TRP A 85 10.93 -6.71 8.36
CA TRP A 85 10.37 -8.03 7.98
C TRP A 85 9.87 -8.07 6.53
N SER A 86 10.57 -8.78 5.65
CA SER A 86 10.04 -9.12 4.32
C SER A 86 10.85 -10.22 3.62
N PHE A 87 10.25 -10.80 2.59
CA PHE A 87 10.84 -11.84 1.75
C PHE A 87 11.76 -11.30 0.62
N TYR A 88 12.13 -10.01 0.64
CA TYR A 88 12.98 -9.40 -0.40
C TYR A 88 14.46 -9.78 -0.34
N GLY A 89 14.90 -10.40 0.76
CA GLY A 89 16.32 -10.54 1.09
C GLY A 89 16.75 -9.50 2.12
N LYS A 90 17.53 -9.89 3.13
CA LYS A 90 17.97 -9.03 4.24
C LYS A 90 19.10 -8.05 3.87
N LYS A 91 19.74 -8.26 2.73
CA LYS A 91 20.78 -7.39 2.14
C LYS A 91 20.37 -6.72 0.83
N TYR A 92 19.17 -7.00 0.32
CA TYR A 92 18.65 -6.28 -0.83
C TYR A 92 18.28 -4.87 -0.39
N SER A 93 18.88 -3.85 -1.00
CA SER A 93 18.80 -2.46 -0.54
C SER A 93 18.05 -1.55 -1.52
N ALA A 94 17.75 -0.32 -1.10
CA ALA A 94 17.18 0.68 -2.00
C ALA A 94 18.16 1.08 -3.12
N LEU A 95 19.48 0.94 -2.90
CA LEU A 95 20.48 1.15 -3.96
C LEU A 95 20.34 0.16 -5.12
N ASP A 96 19.75 -1.02 -4.89
CA ASP A 96 19.51 -2.04 -5.91
C ASP A 96 18.14 -1.85 -6.60
N MET A 97 17.10 -1.49 -5.85
CA MET A 97 15.73 -1.35 -6.38
C MET A 97 15.51 -0.06 -7.15
N LEU A 98 15.93 1.08 -6.58
CA LEU A 98 15.57 2.39 -7.12
C LEU A 98 16.06 2.65 -8.55
N PRO A 99 17.24 2.15 -9.00
CA PRO A 99 17.65 2.25 -10.41
C PRO A 99 16.65 1.69 -11.43
N MET A 100 15.72 0.83 -11.01
CA MET A 100 14.66 0.29 -11.87
C MET A 100 13.45 1.22 -12.00
N CYS A 101 13.36 2.25 -11.17
CA CYS A 101 12.25 3.18 -11.10
C CYS A 101 12.54 4.48 -11.85
N VAL A 102 11.50 5.13 -12.36
CA VAL A 102 11.63 6.46 -12.98
C VAL A 102 12.27 7.43 -12.00
N TRP A 103 13.35 8.09 -12.45
CA TRP A 103 14.17 9.04 -11.68
C TRP A 103 14.69 8.51 -10.34
N ASN A 104 14.83 7.19 -10.18
CA ASN A 104 15.18 6.55 -8.90
C ASN A 104 14.24 6.95 -7.75
N CYS A 105 12.97 7.23 -8.06
CA CYS A 105 12.00 7.84 -7.15
C CYS A 105 12.52 9.09 -6.42
N CYS A 106 13.38 9.87 -7.09
CA CYS A 106 13.98 11.09 -6.56
C CYS A 106 14.75 10.92 -5.25
N VAL A 107 15.16 9.70 -4.90
CA VAL A 107 16.02 9.43 -3.74
C VAL A 107 17.49 9.50 -4.16
N PRO A 108 18.26 10.48 -3.65
CA PRO A 108 19.69 10.56 -3.89
C PRO A 108 20.42 9.39 -3.22
N ARG A 109 21.49 8.88 -3.86
CA ARG A 109 22.39 7.89 -3.23
C ARG A 109 23.04 8.40 -1.93
N SER A 110 23.14 9.72 -1.75
CA SER A 110 23.67 10.34 -0.53
C SER A 110 22.77 10.18 0.68
N ASP A 111 21.52 9.77 0.48
CA ASP A 111 20.53 9.62 1.55
C ASP A 111 20.46 8.18 2.07
N LEU A 112 21.06 7.24 1.33
CA LEU A 112 21.07 5.80 1.60
C LEU A 112 22.48 5.33 1.94
N SER A 113 22.64 4.53 2.99
CA SER A 113 23.94 3.90 3.29
C SER A 113 24.22 2.66 2.44
N GLY A 114 23.17 1.98 1.97
CA GLY A 114 23.23 0.65 1.36
C GLY A 114 23.23 -0.49 2.38
N LEU A 115 23.16 -0.18 3.68
CA LEU A 115 22.99 -1.17 4.75
C LEU A 115 21.50 -1.46 5.03
N GLU A 116 20.61 -0.57 4.62
CA GLU A 116 19.18 -0.75 4.77
C GLU A 116 18.69 -1.92 3.93
N LYS A 117 17.83 -2.74 4.54
CA LYS A 117 16.93 -3.59 3.77
C LYS A 117 15.99 -2.66 3.00
N PHE A 118 15.72 -2.96 1.72
CA PHE A 118 14.79 -2.21 0.90
C PHE A 118 13.44 -2.06 1.62
N GLU A 119 12.86 -0.86 1.56
CA GLU A 119 11.66 -0.41 2.30
C GLU A 119 11.84 -0.32 3.83
N GLY A 120 13.03 -0.61 4.36
CA GLY A 120 13.35 -0.59 5.79
C GLY A 120 14.14 0.63 6.22
N LEU A 121 14.28 0.77 7.55
CA LEU A 121 15.05 1.83 8.20
C LEU A 121 16.56 1.67 7.97
N ASP A 122 17.25 2.78 7.71
CA ASP A 122 18.69 2.78 7.46
C ASP A 122 19.51 2.67 8.76
N PRO A 123 20.31 1.59 8.96
CA PRO A 123 21.19 1.45 10.11
C PRO A 123 22.12 2.65 10.34
N ALA A 124 22.57 3.34 9.27
CA ALA A 124 23.42 4.52 9.37
C ALA A 124 22.73 5.71 10.04
N THR A 125 21.40 5.76 10.01
CA THR A 125 20.58 6.81 10.64
C THR A 125 20.15 6.39 12.04
N TRP A 126 19.86 5.10 12.24
CA TRP A 126 19.22 4.58 13.44
C TRP A 126 20.20 4.10 14.52
N CYS A 127 21.31 3.46 14.13
CA CYS A 127 22.33 3.02 15.10
C CYS A 127 22.88 4.19 15.90
N PRO A 128 23.31 5.32 15.31
CA PRO A 128 23.81 6.46 16.09
C PRO A 128 22.82 7.01 17.14
N ARG A 129 21.51 6.77 16.97
CA ARG A 129 20.46 7.14 17.93
C ARG A 129 20.15 6.06 18.96
N GLY A 130 20.98 5.02 19.07
CA GLY A 130 20.85 3.98 20.09
C GLY A 130 19.76 2.96 19.81
N TYR A 131 19.51 2.64 18.53
CA TYR A 131 18.63 1.56 18.10
C TYR A 131 19.42 0.45 17.41
N ALA A 132 18.99 -0.79 17.57
CA ALA A 132 19.38 -1.87 16.68
C ALA A 132 18.38 -1.98 15.52
N ILE A 133 18.86 -2.25 14.31
CA ILE A 133 18.03 -2.62 13.15
C ILE A 133 18.25 -4.10 12.86
N VAL A 134 17.16 -4.86 12.76
CA VAL A 134 17.20 -6.31 12.50
C VAL A 134 16.59 -6.59 11.13
N SER A 135 17.43 -6.96 10.18
CA SER A 135 17.01 -7.31 8.82
C SER A 135 16.77 -8.81 8.73
N VAL A 136 15.53 -9.21 8.46
CA VAL A 136 15.11 -10.61 8.45
C VAL A 136 15.03 -11.16 7.02
N ASP A 137 15.59 -12.35 6.80
CA ASP A 137 15.18 -13.23 5.70
C ASP A 137 14.04 -14.12 6.22
N THR A 138 12.82 -13.84 5.80
CA THR A 138 11.64 -14.62 6.21
C THR A 138 11.70 -16.05 5.67
N ARG A 139 10.78 -16.91 6.11
CA ARG A 139 10.71 -18.31 5.67
C ARG A 139 10.82 -18.44 4.15
N GLY A 140 11.71 -19.31 3.69
CA GLY A 140 11.99 -19.56 2.28
C GLY A 140 12.77 -18.47 1.54
N ALA A 141 13.00 -17.29 2.12
CA ALA A 141 13.79 -16.23 1.52
C ALA A 141 15.28 -16.37 1.86
N GLY A 142 16.15 -15.93 0.95
CA GLY A 142 17.60 -15.93 1.15
C GLY A 142 18.14 -17.33 1.46
N ASN A 143 18.56 -17.54 2.71
CA ASN A 143 19.06 -18.81 3.22
C ASN A 143 18.10 -19.51 4.21
N SER A 144 16.96 -18.89 4.52
CA SER A 144 15.99 -19.41 5.48
C SER A 144 15.25 -20.64 4.95
N ASP A 145 14.98 -21.58 5.85
CA ASP A 145 14.30 -22.84 5.52
C ASP A 145 12.85 -22.58 5.02
N GLY A 146 12.28 -23.56 4.30
CA GLY A 146 10.85 -23.60 3.97
C GLY A 146 10.47 -22.92 2.65
N LEU A 147 9.20 -22.52 2.57
CA LEU A 147 8.58 -21.85 1.42
C LEU A 147 8.04 -20.50 1.87
N ILE A 148 8.13 -19.48 1.00
CA ILE A 148 7.65 -18.15 1.28
C ILE A 148 6.12 -18.17 1.30
N THR A 149 5.55 -17.99 2.49
CA THR A 149 4.13 -17.73 2.73
C THR A 149 3.91 -16.23 2.74
N VAL A 150 3.27 -15.69 1.71
CA VAL A 150 3.20 -14.24 1.51
C VAL A 150 2.08 -13.71 2.38
N MET A 151 2.47 -13.14 3.53
CA MET A 151 1.55 -12.68 4.56
C MET A 151 0.66 -13.83 5.11
N GLY A 152 -0.17 -13.54 6.10
CA GLY A 152 -1.07 -14.51 6.72
C GLY A 152 -0.47 -15.25 7.91
N SER A 153 -1.15 -16.31 8.35
CA SER A 153 -0.94 -16.87 9.70
C SER A 153 0.47 -17.41 9.91
N GLN A 154 1.03 -18.16 8.96
CA GLN A 154 2.38 -18.72 9.10
C GLN A 154 3.46 -17.63 9.21
N ASP A 155 3.40 -16.61 8.35
CA ASP A 155 4.36 -15.49 8.37
C ASP A 155 4.21 -14.67 9.67
N ALA A 156 2.98 -14.54 10.19
CA ALA A 156 2.70 -13.90 11.47
C ALA A 156 3.29 -14.66 12.66
N GLU A 157 3.15 -15.99 12.68
CA GLU A 157 3.69 -16.85 13.74
C GLU A 157 5.22 -16.85 13.75
N ASP A 158 5.84 -16.90 12.56
CA ASP A 158 7.29 -16.79 12.42
C ASP A 158 7.77 -15.42 12.94
N GLY A 159 7.05 -14.34 12.61
CA GLY A 159 7.35 -13.00 13.11
C GLY A 159 7.21 -12.86 14.62
N TYR A 160 6.20 -13.49 15.23
CA TYR A 160 6.08 -13.58 16.69
C TYR A 160 7.33 -14.21 17.30
N ASP A 161 7.76 -15.36 16.77
CA ASP A 161 8.88 -16.11 17.32
C ASP A 161 10.21 -15.34 17.20
N VAL A 162 10.41 -14.65 16.07
CA VAL A 162 11.59 -13.79 15.87
C VAL A 162 11.58 -12.58 16.80
N VAL A 163 10.43 -11.91 16.99
CA VAL A 163 10.29 -10.79 17.95
C VAL A 163 10.73 -11.25 19.35
N GLU A 164 10.19 -12.38 19.82
CA GLU A 164 10.49 -12.88 21.16
C GLU A 164 11.92 -13.44 21.30
N ALA A 165 12.53 -13.93 20.22
CA ALA A 165 13.92 -14.36 20.21
C ALA A 165 14.90 -13.18 20.30
N ILE A 166 14.69 -12.13 19.50
CA ILE A 166 15.52 -10.92 19.52
C ILE A 166 15.42 -10.21 20.88
N ALA A 167 14.21 -10.10 21.43
CA ALA A 167 13.97 -9.44 22.71
C ALA A 167 14.75 -10.07 23.89
N LYS A 168 15.14 -11.35 23.78
CA LYS A 168 15.89 -12.09 24.79
C LYS A 168 17.41 -12.01 24.64
N MET A 169 17.92 -11.40 23.57
CA MET A 169 19.36 -11.25 23.38
C MET A 169 19.97 -10.33 24.43
N ASP A 170 21.20 -10.61 24.85
CA ASP A 170 21.83 -9.91 25.98
C ASP A 170 21.96 -8.40 25.80
N TRP A 171 22.10 -7.92 24.56
CA TRP A 171 22.21 -6.51 24.20
C TRP A 171 20.84 -5.80 24.08
N CYS A 172 19.73 -6.55 23.99
CA CYS A 172 18.41 -5.97 23.78
C CYS A 172 17.77 -5.57 25.12
N ASN A 173 17.06 -4.44 25.14
CA ASN A 173 16.31 -3.99 26.33
C ASN A 173 14.94 -4.70 26.49
N GLY A 174 14.61 -5.64 25.60
CA GLY A 174 13.34 -6.36 25.59
C GLY A 174 12.18 -5.63 24.91
N CYS A 175 12.41 -4.42 24.36
CA CYS A 175 11.43 -3.66 23.60
C CYS A 175 11.73 -3.75 22.10
N ILE A 176 10.80 -4.33 21.35
CA ILE A 176 10.87 -4.45 19.90
C ILE A 176 9.86 -3.52 19.26
N GLY A 177 10.28 -2.80 18.23
CA GLY A 177 9.42 -2.11 17.29
C GLY A 177 9.45 -2.77 15.92
N MET A 178 8.53 -2.38 15.05
CA MET A 178 8.61 -2.68 13.62
C MET A 178 8.30 -1.42 12.83
N ALA A 179 8.97 -1.24 11.70
CA ALA A 179 8.76 -0.12 10.80
C ALA A 179 9.17 -0.48 9.37
N GLY A 180 8.64 0.27 8.41
CA GLY A 180 8.99 0.16 7.01
C GLY A 180 7.79 0.31 6.11
N ASN A 181 8.05 0.25 4.81
CA ASN A 181 7.09 0.44 3.74
C ASN A 181 6.55 -0.87 3.16
N SER A 182 5.43 -0.80 2.44
CA SER A 182 4.90 -1.89 1.59
C SER A 182 4.95 -3.27 2.26
N ALA A 183 5.78 -4.24 1.85
CA ALA A 183 5.77 -5.58 2.48
C ALA A 183 6.20 -5.55 3.96
N LEU A 184 7.10 -4.64 4.33
CA LEU A 184 7.49 -4.41 5.72
C LEU A 184 6.36 -3.73 6.50
N ALA A 185 5.50 -2.94 5.85
CA ALA A 185 4.31 -2.36 6.48
C ALA A 185 3.18 -3.39 6.65
N ILE A 186 2.88 -4.15 5.59
CA ILE A 186 1.81 -5.14 5.58
C ILE A 186 2.04 -6.20 6.66
N SER A 187 3.26 -6.73 6.76
CA SER A 187 3.60 -7.79 7.71
C SER A 187 3.41 -7.37 9.17
N GLN A 188 3.56 -6.08 9.49
CA GLN A 188 3.32 -5.55 10.84
C GLN A 188 1.89 -5.80 11.31
N TRP A 189 0.89 -5.68 10.43
CA TRP A 189 -0.50 -5.94 10.80
C TRP A 189 -0.73 -7.39 11.22
N PHE A 190 -0.14 -8.33 10.47
CA PHE A 190 -0.26 -9.76 10.76
C PHE A 190 0.50 -10.12 12.03
N ILE A 191 1.77 -9.71 12.16
CA ILE A 191 2.61 -10.04 13.31
C ILE A 191 2.06 -9.40 14.59
N ALA A 192 1.65 -8.12 14.55
CA ALA A 192 1.10 -7.46 15.72
C ALA A 192 -0.26 -8.04 16.15
N SER A 193 -1.04 -8.61 15.22
CA SER A 193 -2.29 -9.32 15.57
C SER A 193 -2.06 -10.61 16.37
N GLN A 194 -0.84 -11.16 16.35
CA GLN A 194 -0.42 -12.28 17.21
C GLN A 194 -0.06 -11.82 18.64
N GLN A 195 -0.01 -10.50 18.87
CA GLN A 195 0.29 -9.88 20.16
C GLN A 195 1.58 -10.38 20.83
N PRO A 196 2.77 -10.35 20.16
CA PRO A 196 4.03 -10.68 20.82
C PRO A 196 4.25 -9.75 22.03
N PRO A 197 4.46 -10.28 23.25
CA PRO A 197 4.59 -9.44 24.45
C PRO A 197 5.72 -8.42 24.37
N SER A 198 6.78 -8.71 23.61
CA SER A 198 7.94 -7.82 23.45
C SER A 198 7.76 -6.78 22.33
N LEU A 199 6.72 -6.90 21.49
CA LEU A 199 6.37 -5.90 20.49
C LEU A 199 5.68 -4.70 21.16
N LYS A 200 6.38 -3.58 21.27
CA LYS A 200 5.93 -2.41 22.02
C LYS A 200 5.35 -1.29 21.16
N ALA A 201 5.66 -1.24 19.87
CA ALA A 201 5.06 -0.31 18.93
C ALA A 201 5.29 -0.75 17.48
N ILE A 202 4.41 -0.36 16.58
CA ILE A 202 4.58 -0.55 15.13
C ILE A 202 4.40 0.77 14.37
N ALA A 203 5.11 0.93 13.27
CA ALA A 203 5.01 2.06 12.35
C ALA A 203 4.84 1.56 10.90
N PRO A 204 3.65 1.05 10.55
CA PRO A 204 3.34 0.58 9.20
C PRO A 204 3.10 1.78 8.30
N TRP A 205 4.03 2.01 7.38
CA TRP A 205 3.96 3.11 6.44
C TRP A 205 3.54 2.57 5.08
N GLU A 206 2.38 2.98 4.55
CA GLU A 206 1.88 2.46 3.26
C GLU A 206 1.73 0.93 3.28
N GLY A 207 0.87 0.41 4.17
CA GLY A 207 0.64 -1.03 4.31
C GLY A 207 -0.80 -1.45 4.02
N SER A 208 -1.01 -2.24 2.97
CA SER A 208 -2.29 -2.96 2.75
C SER A 208 -2.56 -3.96 3.90
N GLY A 209 -3.81 -4.37 4.08
CA GLY A 209 -4.21 -5.34 5.11
C GLY A 209 -5.18 -6.42 4.64
N ASP A 210 -5.78 -6.30 3.46
CA ASP A 210 -6.61 -7.34 2.82
C ASP A 210 -6.08 -7.57 1.41
N ILE A 211 -5.20 -8.55 1.29
CA ILE A 211 -4.43 -8.80 0.07
C ILE A 211 -5.35 -9.16 -1.11
N TYR A 212 -6.50 -9.78 -0.85
CA TYR A 212 -7.51 -10.04 -1.87
C TYR A 212 -8.21 -8.76 -2.32
N ARG A 213 -8.77 -7.96 -1.40
CA ARG A 213 -9.64 -6.81 -1.76
C ARG A 213 -8.88 -5.54 -2.11
N GLU A 214 -7.63 -5.41 -1.66
CA GLU A 214 -6.85 -4.17 -1.79
C GLU A 214 -5.77 -4.27 -2.87
N GLN A 215 -5.22 -5.47 -3.14
CA GLN A 215 -4.13 -5.66 -4.11
C GLN A 215 -4.52 -6.56 -5.29
N PHE A 216 -4.74 -7.86 -5.05
CA PHE A 216 -4.78 -8.83 -6.15
C PHE A 216 -6.14 -8.98 -6.81
N CYS A 217 -7.25 -8.82 -6.09
CA CYS A 217 -8.61 -9.06 -6.58
C CYS A 217 -9.55 -7.88 -6.29
N ARG A 218 -9.05 -6.65 -6.42
CA ARG A 218 -9.80 -5.46 -6.06
C ARG A 218 -11.14 -5.39 -6.79
N GLY A 219 -12.23 -5.37 -6.03
CA GLY A 219 -13.59 -5.40 -6.60
C GLY A 219 -13.95 -6.70 -7.32
N GLY A 220 -13.22 -7.80 -7.12
CA GLY A 220 -13.34 -9.05 -7.90
C GLY A 220 -12.60 -9.00 -9.24
N TRP A 221 -11.72 -8.03 -9.46
CA TRP A 221 -10.87 -7.93 -10.65
C TRP A 221 -9.45 -8.38 -10.33
N PHE A 222 -9.05 -9.55 -10.86
CA PHE A 222 -7.73 -10.11 -10.60
C PHE A 222 -6.60 -9.41 -11.39
N SER A 223 -5.50 -9.07 -10.72
CA SER A 223 -4.27 -8.54 -11.31
C SER A 223 -3.07 -8.97 -10.47
N MET A 224 -1.98 -9.35 -11.13
CA MET A 224 -0.69 -9.62 -10.46
C MET A 224 0.00 -8.35 -9.95
N SER A 225 -0.49 -7.17 -10.33
CA SER A 225 0.08 -5.88 -9.91
C SER A 225 1.60 -5.85 -10.14
N ASN A 226 2.38 -5.35 -9.17
CA ASN A 226 3.83 -5.33 -9.14
C ASN A 226 4.47 -6.67 -8.70
N PHE A 227 3.68 -7.71 -8.38
CA PHE A 227 4.20 -8.93 -7.77
C PHE A 227 5.07 -9.77 -8.72
N ASP A 228 4.85 -9.68 -10.04
CA ASP A 228 5.71 -10.33 -11.03
C ASP A 228 7.13 -9.72 -11.06
N LEU A 229 7.25 -8.40 -10.91
CA LEU A 229 8.55 -7.74 -10.75
C LEU A 229 9.26 -8.28 -9.49
N ILE A 230 8.55 -8.27 -8.36
CA ILE A 230 9.09 -8.72 -7.07
C ILE A 230 9.58 -10.16 -7.17
N THR A 231 8.75 -11.07 -7.68
CA THR A 231 9.09 -12.51 -7.75
C THR A 231 10.19 -12.83 -8.76
N ASN A 232 10.28 -12.09 -9.87
CA ASN A 232 11.27 -12.37 -10.92
C ASN A 232 12.62 -11.70 -10.67
N GLU A 233 12.63 -10.48 -10.13
CA GLU A 233 13.82 -9.64 -10.03
C GLU A 233 14.38 -9.57 -8.62
N ILE A 234 13.54 -9.62 -7.58
CA ILE A 234 13.96 -9.34 -6.20
C ILE A 234 14.13 -10.64 -5.40
N VAL A 235 13.08 -11.44 -5.32
CA VAL A 235 13.00 -12.55 -4.37
C VAL A 235 13.95 -13.68 -4.76
N ARG A 236 14.74 -14.15 -3.80
CA ARG A 236 15.65 -15.28 -3.93
C ARG A 236 15.47 -16.22 -2.75
N GLY A 237 15.71 -17.51 -2.94
CA GLY A 237 15.65 -18.49 -1.85
C GLY A 237 16.37 -19.80 -2.18
N PRO A 238 16.47 -20.74 -1.22
CA PRO A 238 17.16 -22.01 -1.43
C PRO A 238 16.59 -22.82 -2.60
N ALA A 239 17.33 -23.82 -3.10
CA ALA A 239 16.92 -24.60 -4.27
C ALA A 239 15.58 -25.37 -4.11
N ASN A 240 15.21 -25.67 -2.87
CA ASN A 240 13.95 -26.30 -2.48
C ASN A 240 12.87 -25.29 -2.03
N SER A 241 13.13 -23.99 -2.17
CA SER A 241 12.19 -22.92 -1.84
C SER A 241 11.26 -22.60 -3.01
N GLY A 242 10.25 -21.79 -2.72
CA GLY A 242 9.23 -21.30 -3.63
C GLY A 242 8.42 -20.20 -2.94
N ILE A 243 7.56 -19.55 -3.71
CA ILE A 243 6.63 -18.53 -3.22
C ILE A 243 5.21 -18.90 -3.59
N GLU A 244 4.25 -18.55 -2.75
CA GLU A 244 2.83 -18.75 -3.02
C GLU A 244 2.46 -18.22 -4.42
N ASP A 245 1.75 -19.05 -5.18
CA ASP A 245 1.33 -18.77 -6.56
C ASP A 245 -0.10 -18.21 -6.58
N PHE A 246 -0.22 -16.89 -6.43
CA PHE A 246 -1.51 -16.20 -6.39
C PHE A 246 -2.34 -16.37 -7.65
N GLU A 247 -1.71 -16.49 -8.83
CA GLU A 247 -2.40 -16.71 -10.09
C GLU A 247 -3.04 -18.10 -10.12
N GLU A 248 -2.28 -19.13 -9.75
CA GLU A 248 -2.80 -20.50 -9.66
C GLU A 248 -3.88 -20.61 -8.57
N MET A 249 -3.70 -19.92 -7.43
CA MET A 249 -4.72 -19.86 -6.38
C MET A 249 -6.02 -19.17 -6.85
N TYR A 250 -5.91 -18.07 -7.61
CA TYR A 250 -7.07 -17.42 -8.23
C TYR A 250 -7.74 -18.33 -9.28
N ARG A 251 -6.96 -18.98 -10.15
CA ARG A 251 -7.47 -19.90 -11.17
C ARG A 251 -8.27 -21.07 -10.56
N ARG A 252 -7.83 -21.58 -9.40
CA ARG A 252 -8.56 -22.61 -8.63
C ARG A 252 -9.83 -22.08 -7.97
N SER A 253 -9.81 -20.83 -7.51
CA SER A 253 -10.92 -20.19 -6.81
C SER A 253 -10.91 -18.67 -7.04
N PRO A 254 -11.72 -18.16 -7.99
CA PRO A 254 -11.78 -16.72 -8.30
C PRO A 254 -12.62 -15.91 -7.29
N VAL A 255 -12.98 -16.54 -6.17
CA VAL A 255 -13.76 -15.97 -5.06
C VAL A 255 -12.92 -15.99 -3.79
N SER A 256 -13.30 -15.18 -2.79
CA SER A 256 -12.65 -15.23 -1.49
C SER A 256 -12.81 -16.62 -0.88
N SER A 257 -11.67 -17.26 -0.66
CA SER A 257 -11.52 -18.63 -0.19
C SER A 257 -10.77 -18.62 1.15
N PRO A 258 -10.66 -19.75 1.87
CA PRO A 258 -9.89 -19.75 3.12
C PRO A 258 -8.42 -19.36 2.92
N PHE A 259 -7.83 -19.56 1.73
CA PHE A 259 -6.51 -19.02 1.41
C PHE A 259 -6.50 -17.49 1.39
N TRP A 260 -7.48 -16.87 0.73
CA TRP A 260 -7.57 -15.41 0.65
C TRP A 260 -7.93 -14.77 1.99
N GLU A 261 -8.79 -15.42 2.78
CA GLU A 261 -9.14 -14.95 4.11
C GLU A 261 -7.98 -15.08 5.12
N ASP A 262 -7.07 -16.05 4.93
CA ASP A 262 -5.79 -16.08 5.68
C ASP A 262 -4.91 -14.85 5.38
N LYS A 263 -5.05 -14.25 4.19
CA LYS A 263 -4.32 -13.03 3.79
C LYS A 263 -5.09 -11.74 4.10
N ARG A 264 -6.01 -11.78 5.06
CA ARG A 264 -6.68 -10.59 5.62
C ARG A 264 -6.29 -10.44 7.09
N ALA A 265 -5.49 -9.41 7.40
CA ALA A 265 -5.08 -9.11 8.76
C ALA A 265 -6.28 -8.71 9.64
N ASP A 266 -6.34 -9.29 10.84
CA ASP A 266 -7.32 -8.90 11.87
C ASP A 266 -6.75 -7.76 12.73
N MET A 267 -6.94 -6.53 12.25
CA MET A 267 -6.42 -5.32 12.89
C MET A 267 -7.06 -5.04 14.26
N THR A 268 -8.22 -5.64 14.55
CA THR A 268 -8.89 -5.51 15.86
C THR A 268 -8.11 -6.19 16.99
N LYS A 269 -7.13 -7.05 16.66
CA LYS A 269 -6.25 -7.73 17.61
C LYS A 269 -4.94 -6.99 17.87
N VAL A 270 -4.65 -5.91 17.16
CA VAL A 270 -3.43 -5.13 17.37
C VAL A 270 -3.62 -4.24 18.60
N LEU A 271 -2.83 -4.49 19.65
CA LEU A 271 -2.96 -3.81 20.95
C LEU A 271 -1.79 -2.87 21.30
N CYS A 272 -0.70 -2.95 20.54
CA CYS A 272 0.44 -2.07 20.73
C CYS A 272 0.21 -0.71 20.04
N PRO A 273 0.82 0.39 20.53
CA PRO A 273 0.82 1.69 19.85
C PRO A 273 1.17 1.62 18.36
N VAL A 274 0.46 2.39 17.54
CA VAL A 274 0.60 2.37 16.07
C VAL A 274 0.82 3.78 15.52
N TYR A 275 1.84 3.97 14.69
CA TYR A 275 2.01 5.18 13.87
C TYR A 275 1.86 4.87 12.37
N ILE A 276 0.69 5.22 11.82
CA ILE A 276 0.27 4.90 10.45
C ILE A 276 0.71 6.01 9.50
N ARG A 277 1.30 5.62 8.36
CA ARG A 277 1.35 6.46 7.15
C ARG A 277 0.51 5.82 6.03
N GLY A 278 -0.02 6.67 5.17
CA GLY A 278 -0.70 6.28 3.94
C GLY A 278 -0.84 7.51 3.05
N SER A 279 -1.21 7.31 1.79
CA SER A 279 -1.37 8.42 0.85
C SER A 279 -2.40 8.12 -0.23
N ASP A 280 -2.82 9.18 -0.93
CA ASP A 280 -3.59 9.09 -2.16
C ASP A 280 -2.74 8.59 -3.34
N VAL A 281 -1.42 8.76 -3.26
CA VAL A 281 -0.49 8.50 -4.37
C VAL A 281 -0.05 7.03 -4.45
N SER A 282 -0.37 6.23 -3.44
CA SER A 282 -0.22 4.78 -3.48
C SER A 282 -1.29 4.12 -4.36
N SER A 283 -0.89 3.19 -5.22
CA SER A 283 -1.80 2.37 -6.04
C SER A 283 -2.18 1.04 -5.38
N ILE A 284 -1.66 0.76 -4.17
CA ILE A 284 -1.79 -0.55 -3.50
C ILE A 284 -2.27 -0.39 -2.06
N HIS A 285 -1.72 0.56 -1.32
CA HIS A 285 -1.74 0.53 0.15
C HIS A 285 -2.78 1.44 0.80
N THR A 286 -3.28 2.44 0.07
CA THR A 286 -4.19 3.50 0.53
C THR A 286 -5.27 3.00 1.48
N MET A 287 -6.06 2.01 1.07
CA MET A 287 -7.20 1.55 1.88
C MET A 287 -6.80 0.67 3.06
N GLY A 288 -5.62 0.03 3.05
CA GLY A 288 -5.14 -0.71 4.21
C GLY A 288 -4.80 0.21 5.38
N SER A 289 -4.15 1.35 5.11
CA SER A 289 -3.86 2.37 6.12
C SER A 289 -5.14 2.99 6.68
N VAL A 290 -6.14 3.28 5.83
CA VAL A 290 -7.46 3.76 6.27
C VAL A 290 -8.17 2.71 7.11
N ARG A 291 -8.18 1.45 6.67
CA ARG A 291 -8.83 0.37 7.40
C ARG A 291 -8.20 0.17 8.77
N ALA A 292 -6.88 0.20 8.87
CA ALA A 292 -6.17 0.12 10.14
C ALA A 292 -6.61 1.23 11.09
N TRP A 293 -6.67 2.47 10.60
CA TRP A 293 -7.17 3.59 11.39
C TRP A 293 -8.58 3.32 11.95
N LEU A 294 -9.49 2.78 11.13
CA LEU A 294 -10.87 2.52 11.52
C LEU A 294 -11.07 1.27 12.40
N GLU A 295 -10.28 0.21 12.20
CA GLU A 295 -10.46 -1.09 12.88
C GLU A 295 -9.66 -1.21 14.19
N LEU A 296 -8.57 -0.46 14.37
CA LEU A 296 -7.73 -0.55 15.57
C LEU A 296 -8.53 -0.22 16.86
N PRO A 297 -8.45 -1.07 17.91
CA PRO A 297 -9.39 -1.08 19.03
C PRO A 297 -9.06 -0.09 20.16
N HIS A 298 -8.10 0.82 19.96
CA HIS A 298 -7.60 1.72 21.00
C HIS A 298 -7.23 3.10 20.44
N ASP A 299 -6.96 4.04 21.35
CA ASP A 299 -6.65 5.44 21.05
C ASP A 299 -5.15 5.73 20.86
N LYS A 300 -4.25 4.80 21.24
CA LYS A 300 -2.79 4.89 20.99
C LYS A 300 -2.42 4.64 19.53
N LYS A 301 -3.14 5.28 18.62
CA LYS A 301 -2.91 5.27 17.18
C LYS A 301 -2.80 6.71 16.68
N TRP A 302 -1.98 6.91 15.67
CA TRP A 302 -1.84 8.17 14.94
C TRP A 302 -1.81 7.84 13.45
N ILE A 303 -2.48 8.65 12.64
CA ILE A 303 -2.38 8.58 11.18
C ILE A 303 -1.91 9.94 10.65
N ARG A 304 -0.85 9.89 9.84
CA ARG A 304 -0.40 11.04 9.07
C ARG A 304 -0.50 10.65 7.60
N TRP A 305 -1.43 11.25 6.88
CA TRP A 305 -1.56 11.08 5.44
C TRP A 305 -0.47 11.85 4.71
N GLY A 306 -0.03 11.35 3.56
CA GLY A 306 1.05 11.91 2.76
C GLY A 306 0.63 12.29 1.36
N SER A 307 1.43 13.17 0.76
CA SER A 307 1.32 13.62 -0.63
C SER A 307 2.48 13.17 -1.52
N LYS A 308 3.47 12.49 -0.92
CA LYS A 308 4.75 12.13 -1.51
C LYS A 308 4.83 10.62 -1.72
N GLN A 309 5.62 10.21 -2.69
CA GLN A 309 5.95 8.81 -2.93
C GLN A 309 6.67 8.22 -1.71
N GLU A 310 6.34 6.98 -1.39
CA GLU A 310 6.65 6.35 -0.12
C GLU A 310 8.15 6.19 0.20
N TRP A 311 8.99 5.85 -0.79
CA TRP A 311 10.43 5.69 -0.62
C TRP A 311 11.13 7.04 -0.55
N TYR A 312 10.66 8.03 -1.31
CA TYR A 312 11.14 9.40 -1.17
C TYR A 312 10.88 9.94 0.24
N GLU A 313 9.68 9.68 0.78
CA GLU A 313 9.38 10.05 2.15
C GLU A 313 10.23 9.31 3.18
N LEU A 314 10.38 7.99 3.04
CA LEU A 314 11.15 7.18 3.98
C LEU A 314 12.62 7.62 4.05
N TYR A 315 13.24 7.90 2.89
CA TYR A 315 14.68 8.10 2.80
C TYR A 315 15.13 9.55 2.70
N SER A 316 14.31 10.42 2.09
CA SER A 316 14.71 11.79 1.72
C SER A 316 13.89 12.89 2.40
N CYS A 317 13.00 12.55 3.34
CA CYS A 317 12.30 13.53 4.20
C CYS A 317 12.76 13.39 5.67
N PRO A 318 13.77 14.16 6.11
CA PRO A 318 14.30 14.07 7.47
C PRO A 318 13.25 14.27 8.56
N GLU A 319 12.26 15.14 8.33
CA GLU A 319 11.20 15.44 9.31
C GLU A 319 10.33 14.21 9.59
N SER A 320 10.11 13.35 8.59
CA SER A 320 9.38 12.09 8.74
C SER A 320 10.16 11.11 9.64
N MET A 321 11.49 11.05 9.48
CA MET A 321 12.35 10.24 10.35
C MET A 321 12.41 10.79 11.77
N ASP A 322 12.56 12.09 11.94
CA ASP A 322 12.60 12.73 13.26
C ASP A 322 11.31 12.47 14.05
N GLU A 323 10.14 12.55 13.43
CA GLU A 323 8.88 12.17 14.08
C GLU A 323 8.85 10.69 14.47
N LEU A 324 9.31 9.79 13.59
CA LEU A 324 9.36 8.36 13.88
C LEU A 324 10.30 8.05 15.06
N PHE A 325 11.41 8.79 15.20
CA PHE A 325 12.28 8.72 16.36
C PHE A 325 11.56 9.15 17.64
N VAL A 326 10.82 10.25 17.61
CA VAL A 326 10.04 10.71 18.79
C VAL A 326 9.01 9.65 19.21
N PHE A 327 8.33 9.04 18.25
CA PHE A 327 7.40 7.93 18.52
C PHE A 327 8.10 6.72 19.17
N PHE A 328 9.21 6.25 18.60
CA PHE A 328 9.90 5.08 19.14
C PHE A 328 10.68 5.37 20.43
N ASP A 329 11.20 6.58 20.62
CA ASP A 329 11.81 6.96 21.90
C ASP A 329 10.78 6.87 23.03
N ARG A 330 9.53 7.26 22.74
CA ARG A 330 8.43 7.16 23.69
C ARG A 330 8.11 5.71 24.07
N TYR A 331 7.96 4.82 23.09
CA TYR A 331 7.41 3.47 23.32
C TYR A 331 8.45 2.35 23.43
N LEU A 332 9.64 2.52 22.88
CA LEU A 332 10.70 1.52 22.89
C LEU A 332 11.80 1.84 23.92
N LYS A 333 12.03 3.12 24.23
CA LYS A 333 12.96 3.55 25.29
C LYS A 333 12.26 4.04 26.56
N GLY A 334 10.95 4.29 26.51
CA GLY A 334 10.20 4.80 27.66
C GLY A 334 10.50 6.26 27.99
N ILE A 335 11.08 7.01 27.06
CA ILE A 335 11.39 8.44 27.27
C ILE A 335 10.08 9.22 27.34
N GLU A 336 9.88 9.99 28.40
CA GLU A 336 8.77 10.94 28.48
C GLU A 336 9.06 12.11 27.56
N ASN A 337 8.40 12.12 26.40
CA ASN A 337 8.46 13.20 25.42
C ASN A 337 7.02 13.65 25.08
N ASP A 338 6.90 14.57 24.13
CA ASP A 338 5.62 15.18 23.77
C ASP A 338 4.86 14.43 22.66
N TRP A 339 5.21 13.17 22.36
CA TRP A 339 4.56 12.42 21.28
C TRP A 339 3.03 12.37 21.42
N GLU A 340 2.51 12.17 22.62
CA GLU A 340 1.07 12.12 22.84
C GLU A 340 0.34 13.43 22.57
N LYS A 341 1.05 14.57 22.45
CA LYS A 341 0.49 15.86 22.03
C LYS A 341 0.37 15.98 20.51
N THR A 342 1.03 15.09 19.74
CA THR A 342 0.91 15.05 18.27
C THR A 342 -0.55 14.83 17.88
N PRO A 343 -1.11 15.65 16.96
CA PRO A 343 -2.46 15.44 16.48
C PRO A 343 -2.66 14.03 15.93
N LYS A 344 -3.78 13.40 16.32
CA LYS A 344 -4.10 12.01 16.01
C LYS A 344 -4.31 11.77 14.52
N VAL A 345 -4.90 12.74 13.83
CA VAL A 345 -5.15 12.72 12.40
C VAL A 345 -4.55 13.97 11.77
N ARG A 346 -3.59 13.76 10.88
CA ARG A 346 -3.03 14.78 10.00
C ARG A 346 -3.21 14.32 8.56
N TRP A 347 -3.72 15.18 7.71
CA TRP A 347 -4.07 14.84 6.33
C TRP A 347 -3.38 15.75 5.32
N SER A 348 -3.31 15.30 4.07
CA SER A 348 -2.81 16.07 2.93
C SER A 348 -3.93 16.31 1.92
N ALA A 349 -4.00 17.51 1.37
CA ALA A 349 -4.88 17.83 0.24
C ALA A 349 -4.04 18.09 -1.02
N LEU A 350 -4.20 17.24 -2.03
CA LEU A 350 -3.53 17.39 -3.31
C LEU A 350 -4.17 18.55 -4.10
N GLN A 351 -3.33 19.40 -4.69
CA GLN A 351 -3.80 20.52 -5.50
C GLN A 351 -3.83 20.21 -7.01
N PHE A 352 -3.10 19.19 -7.47
CA PHE A 352 -2.88 18.86 -8.89
C PHE A 352 -2.33 20.02 -9.74
N GLY A 353 -1.75 19.66 -10.89
CA GLY A 353 -0.98 20.58 -11.73
C GLY A 353 0.37 20.90 -11.10
N ASP A 354 1.01 21.96 -11.57
CA ASP A 354 2.34 22.39 -11.09
C ASP A 354 2.25 23.11 -9.74
N ARG A 355 1.66 22.42 -8.74
CA ARG A 355 1.41 22.91 -7.39
C ARG A 355 1.70 21.83 -6.36
N GLU A 356 2.37 22.24 -5.29
CA GLU A 356 2.61 21.40 -4.12
C GLU A 356 1.29 21.08 -3.40
N ALA A 357 1.24 19.96 -2.67
CA ALA A 357 0.10 19.64 -1.81
C ALA A 357 0.03 20.58 -0.59
N ILE A 358 -1.13 20.62 0.06
CA ILE A 358 -1.29 21.24 1.38
C ILE A 358 -1.23 20.12 2.41
N ASP A 359 -0.07 19.96 3.04
CA ASP A 359 0.19 18.93 4.03
C ASP A 359 -0.15 19.37 5.47
N ASP A 360 -0.15 18.39 6.39
CA ASP A 360 -0.35 18.58 7.84
C ASP A 360 -1.64 19.32 8.24
N ILE A 361 -2.72 19.11 7.47
CA ILE A 361 -4.07 19.53 7.84
C ILE A 361 -4.53 18.69 9.03
N VAL A 362 -4.68 19.33 10.19
CA VAL A 362 -5.17 18.63 11.39
C VAL A 362 -6.67 18.39 11.28
N LEU A 363 -7.08 17.14 11.43
CA LEU A 363 -8.48 16.72 11.54
C LEU A 363 -8.74 16.21 12.96
N GLU A 364 -9.99 16.34 13.42
CA GLU A 364 -10.40 15.76 14.71
C GLU A 364 -10.41 14.23 14.66
N GLU A 365 -10.91 13.67 13.55
CA GLU A 365 -11.08 12.23 13.30
C GLU A 365 -11.05 12.00 11.77
N PHE A 366 -10.88 10.74 11.33
CA PHE A 366 -11.01 10.36 9.92
C PHE A 366 -12.00 9.18 9.73
N PRO A 367 -12.98 9.30 8.81
CA PRO A 367 -13.41 10.53 8.16
C PRO A 367 -13.81 11.63 9.15
N SER A 368 -13.70 12.90 8.77
CA SER A 368 -14.04 14.01 9.67
C SER A 368 -15.53 13.94 10.04
N PRO A 369 -15.91 14.20 11.31
CA PRO A 369 -17.32 14.30 11.70
C PRO A 369 -18.06 15.43 10.97
N THR A 370 -17.32 16.42 10.46
CA THR A 370 -17.84 17.53 9.66
C THR A 370 -17.91 17.22 8.17
N THR A 371 -17.48 16.03 7.71
CA THR A 371 -17.55 15.68 6.29
C THR A 371 -19.00 15.58 5.82
N GLU A 372 -19.37 16.47 4.91
CA GLU A 372 -20.65 16.45 4.21
C GLU A 372 -20.57 15.55 2.97
N TYR A 373 -21.11 14.34 3.08
CA TYR A 373 -21.27 13.45 1.93
C TYR A 373 -22.42 13.91 1.05
N ARG A 374 -22.09 14.56 -0.08
CA ARG A 374 -23.06 15.10 -1.03
C ARG A 374 -23.21 14.17 -2.22
N GLU A 375 -24.45 13.78 -2.52
CA GLU A 375 -24.79 12.93 -3.65
C GLU A 375 -25.05 13.76 -4.92
N PHE A 376 -24.47 13.35 -6.03
CA PHE A 376 -24.65 13.95 -7.34
C PHE A 376 -25.09 12.88 -8.35
N PHE A 377 -26.24 13.09 -8.98
CA PHE A 377 -26.81 12.20 -9.98
C PHE A 377 -26.18 12.45 -11.36
N LEU A 378 -25.88 11.36 -12.07
CA LEU A 378 -25.25 11.38 -13.39
C LEU A 378 -26.33 11.55 -14.46
N SER A 379 -26.25 12.60 -15.29
CA SER A 379 -27.07 12.72 -16.51
C SER A 379 -26.53 13.79 -17.45
N SER A 380 -26.62 13.56 -18.77
CA SER A 380 -26.29 14.50 -19.84
C SER A 380 -24.85 15.02 -19.74
N GLY A 381 -23.92 14.13 -19.40
CA GLY A 381 -22.50 14.46 -19.19
C GLY A 381 -22.20 15.34 -17.98
N LYS A 382 -23.15 15.51 -17.06
CA LYS A 382 -23.04 16.36 -15.87
C LYS A 382 -23.40 15.62 -14.59
N LEU A 383 -22.93 16.18 -13.49
CA LEU A 383 -23.28 15.80 -12.13
C LEU A 383 -24.31 16.80 -11.59
N HIS A 384 -25.47 16.31 -11.16
CA HIS A 384 -26.61 17.12 -10.70
C HIS A 384 -26.88 16.89 -9.22
N PRO A 385 -27.10 17.93 -8.39
CA PRO A 385 -27.38 17.77 -6.97
C PRO A 385 -28.77 17.17 -6.68
N THR A 386 -29.63 17.06 -7.70
CA THR A 386 -30.97 16.47 -7.62
C THR A 386 -31.18 15.46 -8.74
N LEU A 387 -32.03 14.47 -8.47
CA LEU A 387 -32.34 13.42 -9.43
C LEU A 387 -33.02 14.01 -10.67
N ILE A 388 -32.51 13.67 -11.84
CA ILE A 388 -33.12 14.01 -13.13
C ILE A 388 -34.19 12.97 -13.45
N GLY A 389 -35.42 13.41 -13.72
CA GLY A 389 -36.54 12.49 -14.00
C GLY A 389 -36.49 11.82 -15.38
N ALA A 390 -35.79 12.43 -16.35
CA ALA A 390 -35.66 11.88 -17.68
C ALA A 390 -34.69 10.69 -17.70
N TYR A 391 -35.11 9.57 -18.29
CA TYR A 391 -34.26 8.40 -18.48
C TYR A 391 -33.23 8.62 -19.59
N GLU A 392 -32.00 8.20 -19.34
CA GLU A 392 -30.90 8.26 -20.28
C GLU A 392 -30.10 6.95 -20.22
N LYS A 393 -29.76 6.40 -21.39
CA LYS A 393 -28.88 5.22 -21.54
C LYS A 393 -27.60 5.68 -22.22
N ILE A 394 -26.48 5.64 -21.51
CA ILE A 394 -25.17 6.11 -21.99
C ILE A 394 -24.28 4.88 -22.20
N SER A 395 -23.55 4.82 -23.31
CA SER A 395 -22.68 3.67 -23.62
C SER A 395 -21.22 4.07 -23.79
N TYR A 396 -20.32 3.16 -23.44
CA TYR A 396 -18.91 3.22 -23.82
C TYR A 396 -18.43 1.84 -24.29
N ASP A 397 -17.37 1.82 -25.09
CA ASP A 397 -16.72 0.58 -25.51
C ASP A 397 -15.85 0.07 -24.34
N SER A 398 -16.20 -1.09 -23.79
CA SER A 398 -15.51 -1.62 -22.62
C SER A 398 -14.12 -2.16 -22.93
N GLU A 399 -13.77 -2.34 -24.20
CA GLU A 399 -12.53 -2.95 -24.66
C GLU A 399 -11.44 -1.91 -24.95
N LEU A 400 -11.79 -0.62 -24.95
CA LEU A 400 -10.88 0.47 -25.31
C LEU A 400 -10.54 1.36 -24.09
N THR A 401 -9.24 1.54 -23.82
CA THR A 401 -8.76 2.43 -22.75
C THR A 401 -9.14 3.90 -22.97
N SER A 402 -9.36 4.31 -24.22
CA SER A 402 -9.77 5.66 -24.59
C SER A 402 -11.28 5.90 -24.52
N SER A 403 -12.10 4.86 -24.30
CA SER A 403 -13.55 4.96 -24.25
C SER A 403 -14.07 4.97 -22.82
N PHE A 404 -14.84 6.00 -22.47
CA PHE A 404 -15.44 6.18 -21.16
C PHE A 404 -16.66 7.09 -21.25
N ALA A 405 -17.57 6.97 -20.28
CA ALA A 405 -18.58 7.99 -20.02
C ALA A 405 -18.04 8.99 -18.99
N GLU A 406 -18.23 10.29 -19.22
CA GLU A 406 -17.72 11.35 -18.36
C GLU A 406 -18.86 12.24 -17.84
N PHE A 407 -18.85 12.52 -16.53
CA PHE A 407 -19.79 13.41 -15.87
C PHE A 407 -19.03 14.43 -15.04
N SER A 408 -19.33 15.72 -15.24
CA SER A 408 -18.54 16.79 -14.62
C SER A 408 -19.36 17.70 -13.71
N TYR A 409 -18.73 18.18 -12.64
CA TYR A 409 -19.20 19.27 -11.79
C TYR A 409 -18.12 20.34 -11.68
N THR A 410 -18.44 21.57 -12.08
CA THR A 410 -17.54 22.73 -11.95
C THR A 410 -17.86 23.48 -10.67
N PHE A 411 -16.85 23.72 -9.85
CA PHE A 411 -17.02 24.40 -8.57
C PHE A 411 -17.17 25.91 -8.79
N ASP A 412 -18.22 26.50 -8.23
CA ASP A 412 -18.47 27.95 -8.24
C ASP A 412 -17.60 28.71 -7.24
N LYS A 413 -17.22 28.04 -6.15
CA LYS A 413 -16.33 28.51 -5.08
C LYS A 413 -15.26 27.47 -4.78
N PRO A 414 -14.15 27.82 -4.11
CA PRO A 414 -13.17 26.83 -3.67
C PRO A 414 -13.83 25.74 -2.81
N ALA A 415 -13.38 24.50 -2.97
CA ALA A 415 -13.88 23.34 -2.26
C ALA A 415 -12.75 22.39 -1.91
N ARG A 416 -12.87 21.71 -0.76
CA ARG A 416 -11.97 20.66 -0.33
C ARG A 416 -12.75 19.38 -0.17
N LEU A 417 -12.23 18.30 -0.75
CA LEU A 417 -12.82 16.97 -0.64
C LEU A 417 -11.84 16.06 0.11
N ILE A 418 -12.18 15.70 1.35
CA ILE A 418 -11.41 14.75 2.17
C ILE A 418 -12.36 13.71 2.75
N GLY A 419 -12.14 12.43 2.40
CA GLY A 419 -12.92 11.31 2.94
C GLY A 419 -13.06 10.13 1.97
N LEU A 420 -14.17 9.40 2.08
CA LEU A 420 -14.43 8.16 1.34
C LEU A 420 -15.52 8.34 0.27
N PRO A 421 -15.18 8.50 -1.01
CA PRO A 421 -16.17 8.59 -2.09
C PRO A 421 -16.81 7.25 -2.45
N LYS A 422 -18.03 7.30 -3.00
CA LYS A 422 -18.76 6.11 -3.52
C LYS A 422 -19.42 6.42 -4.85
N ALA A 423 -19.47 5.46 -5.76
CA ALA A 423 -20.36 5.51 -6.93
C ALA A 423 -21.50 4.50 -6.77
N VAL A 424 -22.73 4.90 -7.09
CA VAL A 424 -23.88 4.01 -7.21
C VAL A 424 -24.28 4.01 -8.68
N LEU A 425 -24.06 2.90 -9.39
CA LEU A 425 -24.26 2.83 -10.84
C LEU A 425 -25.27 1.74 -11.19
N TYR A 426 -26.22 2.06 -12.06
CA TYR A 426 -27.10 1.08 -12.69
C TYR A 426 -26.53 0.73 -14.06
N MET A 427 -26.06 -0.50 -14.20
CA MET A 427 -25.22 -0.92 -15.31
C MET A 427 -25.82 -2.13 -16.03
N SER A 428 -25.62 -2.23 -17.33
CA SER A 428 -25.88 -3.45 -18.09
C SER A 428 -24.80 -3.69 -19.16
N CYS A 429 -24.67 -4.94 -19.59
CA CYS A 429 -23.83 -5.37 -20.71
C CYS A 429 -24.63 -6.36 -21.56
N GLU A 430 -24.61 -6.20 -22.88
CA GLU A 430 -25.38 -7.05 -23.81
C GLU A 430 -24.58 -8.26 -24.32
N ASP A 431 -23.24 -8.24 -24.19
CA ASP A 431 -22.34 -9.19 -24.84
C ASP A 431 -21.81 -10.30 -23.90
N ARG A 432 -21.88 -10.09 -22.58
CA ARG A 432 -21.37 -11.01 -21.55
C ARG A 432 -22.33 -11.11 -20.38
N ASP A 433 -22.22 -12.21 -19.63
CA ASP A 433 -22.97 -12.45 -18.40
C ASP A 433 -22.24 -11.94 -17.12
N ASP A 434 -21.15 -11.20 -17.31
CA ASP A 434 -20.35 -10.58 -16.26
C ASP A 434 -19.47 -9.49 -16.88
N PHE A 435 -19.18 -8.46 -16.10
CA PHE A 435 -18.39 -7.33 -16.56
C PHE A 435 -17.80 -6.56 -15.38
N THR A 436 -16.63 -5.93 -15.59
CA THR A 436 -15.95 -5.09 -14.61
C THR A 436 -16.15 -3.62 -14.95
N VAL A 437 -16.54 -2.84 -13.95
CA VAL A 437 -16.72 -1.39 -14.06
C VAL A 437 -15.63 -0.71 -13.27
N PHE A 438 -14.98 0.26 -13.90
CA PHE A 438 -14.00 1.13 -13.28
C PHE A 438 -14.57 2.54 -13.18
N VAL A 439 -14.30 3.20 -12.06
CA VAL A 439 -14.63 4.62 -11.83
C VAL A 439 -13.36 5.35 -11.44
N ILE A 440 -13.10 6.51 -12.02
CA ILE A 440 -12.02 7.40 -11.56
C ILE A 440 -12.55 8.83 -11.38
N LEU A 441 -12.10 9.48 -10.31
CA LEU A 441 -12.31 10.90 -10.05
C LEU A 441 -11.10 11.67 -10.58
N ARG A 442 -11.29 12.47 -11.64
CA ARG A 442 -10.25 13.32 -12.23
C ARG A 442 -10.48 14.78 -11.85
N LYS A 443 -9.40 15.52 -11.69
CA LYS A 443 -9.43 16.98 -11.61
C LYS A 443 -9.11 17.60 -12.97
N LYS A 444 -9.85 18.66 -13.35
CA LYS A 444 -9.58 19.50 -14.52
C LYS A 444 -9.40 20.95 -14.10
N ASP A 445 -8.53 21.65 -14.81
CA ASP A 445 -8.37 23.10 -14.64
C ASP A 445 -9.59 23.88 -15.17
N LYS A 446 -9.53 25.22 -15.07
CA LYS A 446 -10.61 26.13 -15.50
C LYS A 446 -10.88 26.13 -17.00
N ASN A 447 -9.94 25.60 -17.80
CA ASN A 447 -10.07 25.46 -19.25
C ASN A 447 -10.50 24.04 -19.65
N GLY A 448 -10.76 23.16 -18.67
CA GLY A 448 -11.15 21.78 -18.90
C GLY A 448 -9.98 20.82 -19.18
N LYS A 449 -8.72 21.26 -19.05
CA LYS A 449 -7.54 20.39 -19.19
C LYS A 449 -7.48 19.42 -18.00
N PRO A 450 -7.45 18.10 -18.22
CA PRO A 450 -7.21 17.13 -17.14
C PRO A 450 -5.85 17.37 -16.50
N LEU A 451 -5.82 17.43 -15.18
CA LEU A 451 -4.61 17.58 -14.40
C LEU A 451 -4.11 16.22 -13.88
N MET A 452 -2.86 16.21 -13.47
CA MET A 452 -2.18 15.13 -12.76
C MET A 452 -1.50 15.71 -11.52
N HIS A 453 -1.18 14.86 -10.56
CA HIS A 453 -0.36 15.20 -9.39
C HIS A 453 1.02 14.55 -9.53
N LEU A 454 2.08 15.30 -9.19
CA LEU A 454 3.45 14.81 -9.13
C LEU A 454 3.73 14.27 -7.73
N ASN A 455 4.12 13.00 -7.63
CA ASN A 455 4.32 12.33 -6.33
C ASN A 455 5.63 12.76 -5.62
N PHE A 456 6.33 13.76 -6.14
CA PHE A 456 7.57 14.29 -5.60
C PHE A 456 7.49 15.81 -5.57
N PRO A 457 8.15 16.47 -4.61
CA PRO A 457 8.27 17.92 -4.65
C PRO A 457 9.12 18.34 -5.85
N PHE A 458 8.76 19.44 -6.52
CA PHE A 458 9.40 19.82 -7.79
C PHE A 458 10.92 19.97 -7.70
N HIS A 459 11.41 20.49 -6.57
CA HIS A 459 12.84 20.70 -6.34
C HIS A 459 13.68 19.41 -6.33
N ALA A 460 13.05 18.24 -6.12
CA ALA A 460 13.71 16.93 -6.14
C ALA A 460 13.65 16.26 -7.53
N THR A 461 12.90 16.82 -8.46
CA THR A 461 12.65 16.22 -9.78
C THR A 461 13.53 16.83 -10.88
N PRO A 462 13.76 16.12 -12.01
CA PRO A 462 14.50 16.69 -13.14
C PRO A 462 13.66 17.66 -14.00
N VAL A 463 12.36 17.80 -13.71
CA VAL A 463 11.41 18.63 -14.46
C VAL A 463 10.94 19.82 -13.63
N LYS A 464 10.43 20.86 -14.28
CA LYS A 464 9.83 22.03 -13.62
C LYS A 464 8.33 22.12 -13.81
N SER A 465 7.79 21.29 -14.69
CA SER A 465 6.36 21.17 -14.96
C SER A 465 6.04 19.73 -15.29
N ILE A 466 4.85 19.29 -14.88
CA ILE A 466 4.31 17.96 -15.22
C ILE A 466 4.18 17.80 -16.74
N ASP A 467 3.95 18.89 -17.49
CA ASP A 467 3.83 18.85 -18.95
C ASP A 467 5.16 18.51 -19.66
N GLU A 468 6.30 18.59 -18.95
CA GLU A 468 7.62 18.18 -19.47
C GLU A 468 7.84 16.66 -19.43
N ILE A 469 7.00 15.92 -18.69
CA ILE A 469 7.16 14.47 -18.48
C ILE A 469 6.69 13.72 -19.73
N SER A 470 7.63 13.05 -20.38
CA SER A 470 7.33 12.23 -21.56
C SER A 470 6.40 11.05 -21.21
N GLU A 471 5.57 10.60 -22.16
CA GLU A 471 4.68 9.43 -21.95
C GLU A 471 5.43 8.18 -21.46
N LYS A 472 6.70 8.02 -21.85
CA LYS A 472 7.56 6.91 -21.44
C LYS A 472 7.95 6.96 -19.96
N GLU A 473 8.01 8.17 -19.39
CA GLU A 473 8.37 8.40 -17.98
C GLU A 473 7.13 8.51 -17.09
N GLN A 474 5.91 8.45 -17.65
CA GLN A 474 4.70 8.42 -16.85
C GLN A 474 4.53 7.04 -16.19
N SER A 475 4.69 7.01 -14.88
CA SER A 475 4.58 5.84 -14.01
C SER A 475 3.63 6.16 -12.85
N SER A 476 3.00 5.15 -12.24
CA SER A 476 2.24 5.41 -11.00
C SER A 476 3.17 5.76 -9.84
N THR A 477 4.47 5.48 -9.94
CA THR A 477 5.44 5.87 -8.92
C THR A 477 5.69 7.38 -8.90
N ASN A 478 5.61 8.08 -10.05
CA ASN A 478 5.85 9.52 -10.12
C ASN A 478 4.60 10.35 -10.35
N LEU A 479 3.49 9.77 -10.83
CA LEU A 479 2.26 10.50 -11.13
C LEU A 479 1.02 9.85 -10.53
N HIS A 480 0.12 10.69 -10.04
CA HIS A 480 -1.20 10.30 -9.59
C HIS A 480 -2.29 10.99 -10.42
N LEU A 481 -3.24 10.20 -10.95
CA LEU A 481 -4.32 10.70 -11.81
C LEU A 481 -5.60 11.06 -11.04
N GLY A 482 -5.78 10.49 -9.85
CA GLY A 482 -7.00 10.60 -9.05
C GLY A 482 -7.46 9.27 -8.44
N SER A 483 -8.24 9.35 -7.37
CA SER A 483 -8.81 8.18 -6.70
C SER A 483 -9.76 7.43 -7.62
N ASN A 484 -9.71 6.10 -7.55
CA ASN A 484 -10.49 5.22 -8.40
C ASN A 484 -11.22 4.15 -7.58
N GLY A 485 -12.21 3.49 -8.19
CA GLY A 485 -13.01 2.40 -7.66
C GLY A 485 -13.21 1.33 -8.74
N ILE A 486 -13.34 0.07 -8.33
CA ILE A 486 -13.43 -1.07 -9.25
C ILE A 486 -14.46 -2.04 -8.69
N LEU A 487 -15.35 -2.57 -9.54
CA LEU A 487 -16.24 -3.66 -9.17
C LEU A 487 -16.61 -4.52 -10.37
N ARG A 488 -16.43 -5.84 -10.23
CA ARG A 488 -16.98 -6.86 -11.11
C ARG A 488 -18.45 -7.08 -10.75
N ALA A 489 -19.34 -6.98 -11.73
CA ALA A 489 -20.78 -7.01 -11.53
C ALA A 489 -21.25 -8.30 -10.85
N SER A 490 -20.66 -9.45 -11.15
CA SER A 490 -20.99 -10.71 -10.46
C SER A 490 -20.57 -10.75 -8.98
N HIS A 491 -19.70 -9.84 -8.53
CA HIS A 491 -19.27 -9.73 -7.14
C HIS A 491 -20.01 -8.63 -6.36
N ARG A 492 -21.11 -8.08 -6.90
CA ARG A 492 -21.86 -6.94 -6.33
C ARG A 492 -22.53 -7.15 -4.97
N ALA A 493 -22.53 -8.36 -4.42
CA ALA A 493 -23.10 -8.62 -3.09
C ALA A 493 -22.46 -7.68 -2.04
N ILE A 494 -23.23 -7.26 -1.04
CA ILE A 494 -22.77 -6.39 0.03
C ILE A 494 -23.06 -7.07 1.37
N ASP A 495 -22.07 -7.04 2.27
CA ASP A 495 -22.25 -7.34 3.69
C ASP A 495 -22.18 -6.03 4.47
N ALA A 496 -23.34 -5.51 4.87
CA ALA A 496 -23.44 -4.23 5.54
C ALA A 496 -22.76 -4.22 6.92
N ASP A 497 -22.77 -5.37 7.61
CA ASP A 497 -22.21 -5.51 8.97
C ASP A 497 -20.68 -5.45 8.97
N LYS A 498 -20.05 -5.72 7.82
CA LYS A 498 -18.59 -5.63 7.63
C LYS A 498 -18.15 -4.36 6.90
N SER A 499 -19.08 -3.50 6.51
CA SER A 499 -18.74 -2.25 5.82
C SER A 499 -18.06 -1.30 6.80
N ILE A 500 -16.81 -0.92 6.51
CA ILE A 500 -16.02 -0.03 7.38
C ILE A 500 -16.57 1.41 7.40
N HIS A 501 -17.39 1.75 6.40
CA HIS A 501 -18.06 3.04 6.30
C HIS A 501 -19.26 2.94 5.33
N PRO A 502 -20.36 3.71 5.49
CA PRO A 502 -21.50 3.69 4.55
C PRO A 502 -21.15 4.00 3.09
N GLN A 503 -20.04 4.70 2.87
CA GLN A 503 -19.52 5.04 1.54
C GLN A 503 -18.45 4.09 1.02
N PHE A 504 -18.06 3.09 1.82
CA PHE A 504 -17.10 2.07 1.40
C PHE A 504 -17.68 0.69 1.72
N PRO A 505 -18.60 0.18 0.89
CA PRO A 505 -19.32 -1.06 1.15
C PRO A 505 -18.35 -2.25 1.14
N PHE A 506 -18.58 -3.20 2.03
CA PHE A 506 -17.84 -4.46 2.03
C PHE A 506 -18.47 -5.44 1.06
N HIS A 507 -17.74 -5.78 0.00
CA HIS A 507 -18.08 -6.88 -0.88
C HIS A 507 -17.45 -8.18 -0.36
N PRO A 508 -18.25 -9.20 -0.01
CA PRO A 508 -17.71 -10.42 0.57
C PRO A 508 -16.95 -11.26 -0.46
N HIS A 509 -17.26 -11.12 -1.76
CA HIS A 509 -16.65 -11.88 -2.86
C HIS A 509 -16.68 -13.41 -2.66
N THR A 510 -17.62 -13.95 -1.88
CA THR A 510 -17.71 -15.40 -1.59
C THR A 510 -18.40 -16.22 -2.69
N ARG A 511 -19.04 -15.54 -3.66
CA ARG A 511 -19.69 -16.15 -4.83
C ARG A 511 -19.74 -15.17 -6.00
N GLN A 512 -19.98 -15.70 -7.20
CA GLN A 512 -20.28 -14.93 -8.40
C GLN A 512 -21.78 -15.04 -8.74
N GLU A 513 -22.49 -13.92 -8.68
CA GLU A 513 -23.87 -13.79 -9.12
C GLU A 513 -23.89 -13.26 -10.57
N LYS A 514 -23.78 -14.16 -11.56
CA LYS A 514 -23.78 -13.77 -12.97
C LYS A 514 -25.00 -12.90 -13.33
N VAL A 515 -24.79 -11.96 -14.24
CA VAL A 515 -25.77 -10.98 -14.70
C VAL A 515 -26.25 -11.45 -16.06
N ARG A 516 -27.55 -11.61 -16.31
CA ARG A 516 -27.97 -11.99 -17.66
C ARG A 516 -27.65 -10.86 -18.64
N PRO A 517 -27.22 -11.16 -19.88
CA PRO A 517 -27.01 -10.12 -20.88
C PRO A 517 -28.24 -9.21 -21.04
N GLY A 518 -28.01 -7.89 -20.99
CA GLY A 518 -29.04 -6.85 -21.02
C GLY A 518 -29.74 -6.57 -19.69
N GLU A 519 -29.51 -7.37 -18.63
CA GLU A 519 -30.05 -7.12 -17.30
C GLU A 519 -29.38 -5.89 -16.67
N ILE A 520 -30.21 -4.99 -16.12
CA ILE A 520 -29.74 -3.81 -15.39
C ILE A 520 -29.50 -4.19 -13.94
N VAL A 521 -28.27 -4.05 -13.48
CA VAL A 521 -27.87 -4.32 -12.09
C VAL A 521 -27.38 -3.07 -11.41
N ARG A 522 -27.70 -2.94 -10.12
CA ARG A 522 -27.18 -1.87 -9.26
C ARG A 522 -25.83 -2.28 -8.69
N LEU A 523 -24.83 -1.42 -8.86
CA LEU A 523 -23.47 -1.57 -8.38
C LEU A 523 -23.18 -0.43 -7.39
N GLU A 524 -22.78 -0.76 -6.16
CA GLU A 524 -22.19 0.22 -5.24
C GLU A 524 -20.68 0.02 -5.24
N ILE A 525 -19.94 1.02 -5.73
CA ILE A 525 -18.49 0.93 -5.92
C ILE A 525 -17.83 1.88 -4.94
N GLY A 526 -17.17 1.33 -3.93
CA GLY A 526 -16.27 2.10 -3.07
C GLY A 526 -15.12 2.66 -3.90
N ILE A 527 -14.95 3.98 -3.87
CA ILE A 527 -13.79 4.65 -4.45
C ILE A 527 -12.80 4.86 -3.31
N TRP A 528 -11.52 4.61 -3.57
CA TRP A 528 -10.49 4.79 -2.55
C TRP A 528 -10.48 6.21 -1.99
N ALA A 529 -10.01 6.35 -0.75
CA ALA A 529 -9.92 7.62 -0.05
C ALA A 529 -9.28 8.71 -0.91
N MET A 530 -9.65 9.95 -0.64
CA MET A 530 -9.10 11.11 -1.34
C MET A 530 -8.91 12.28 -0.39
N GLY A 531 -7.92 13.11 -0.66
CA GLY A 531 -7.77 14.48 -0.20
C GLY A 531 -7.41 15.39 -1.36
N VAL A 532 -8.36 16.18 -1.88
CA VAL A 532 -8.14 17.04 -3.05
C VAL A 532 -8.80 18.41 -2.86
N ASP A 533 -8.05 19.46 -3.18
CA ASP A 533 -8.55 20.83 -3.26
C ASP A 533 -8.97 21.18 -4.68
N PHE A 534 -9.99 22.02 -4.80
CA PHE A 534 -10.48 22.60 -6.05
C PHE A 534 -10.65 24.11 -5.87
N ASP A 535 -10.09 24.89 -6.78
CA ASP A 535 -10.35 26.32 -6.90
C ASP A 535 -11.71 26.57 -7.60
N ALA A 536 -12.25 27.77 -7.39
CA ALA A 536 -13.38 28.24 -8.19
C ALA A 536 -13.06 28.19 -9.70
N GLY A 537 -13.95 27.54 -10.46
CA GLY A 537 -13.84 27.28 -11.89
C GLY A 537 -13.17 25.97 -12.25
N GLU A 538 -12.48 25.30 -11.32
CA GLU A 538 -11.97 23.95 -11.55
C GLU A 538 -13.11 22.93 -11.51
N THR A 539 -12.85 21.74 -12.06
CA THR A 539 -13.90 20.74 -12.28
C THR A 539 -13.48 19.38 -11.75
N ILE A 540 -14.38 18.71 -11.04
CA ILE A 540 -14.28 17.27 -10.81
C ILE A 540 -14.99 16.53 -11.96
N SER A 541 -14.32 15.51 -12.48
CA SER A 541 -14.80 14.66 -13.56
C SER A 541 -14.86 13.21 -13.09
N VAL A 542 -16.05 12.63 -13.08
CA VAL A 542 -16.28 11.21 -12.84
C VAL A 542 -16.26 10.50 -14.18
N ARG A 543 -15.30 9.60 -14.36
CA ARG A 543 -15.22 8.75 -15.56
C ARG A 543 -15.56 7.31 -15.23
N VAL A 544 -16.44 6.72 -16.02
CA VAL A 544 -16.83 5.31 -15.93
C VAL A 544 -16.32 4.60 -17.19
N SER A 545 -15.54 3.54 -17.02
CA SER A 545 -14.87 2.83 -18.12
C SER A 545 -14.88 1.30 -17.93
N GLY A 546 -14.48 0.58 -18.97
CA GLY A 546 -14.31 -0.88 -18.98
C GLY A 546 -12.86 -1.32 -18.83
N GLN A 547 -11.91 -0.38 -18.82
CA GLN A 547 -10.48 -0.64 -18.65
C GLN A 547 -9.95 0.13 -17.44
N TYR A 548 -8.89 -0.39 -16.83
CA TYR A 548 -8.23 0.24 -15.68
C TYR A 548 -7.81 1.68 -16.04
N PRO A 549 -8.31 2.71 -15.33
CA PRO A 549 -8.26 4.10 -15.79
C PRO A 549 -7.05 4.88 -15.26
N SER A 550 -6.07 4.20 -14.67
CA SER A 550 -4.86 4.81 -14.09
C SER A 550 -3.58 4.26 -14.72
N ILE A 551 -2.44 4.87 -14.37
CA ILE A 551 -1.13 4.41 -14.81
C ILE A 551 -0.82 3.10 -14.06
N ALA A 552 -0.37 2.09 -14.80
CA ALA A 552 0.11 0.85 -14.20
C ALA A 552 1.54 1.04 -13.67
N GLU A 553 1.85 0.48 -12.51
CA GLU A 553 3.14 0.67 -11.84
C GLU A 553 4.30 0.05 -12.64
N TYR A 554 4.14 -1.17 -13.13
CA TYR A 554 5.21 -1.93 -13.80
C TYR A 554 4.69 -2.75 -14.99
N LYS A 555 4.08 -2.07 -15.97
CA LYS A 555 3.48 -2.71 -17.15
C LYS A 555 4.41 -3.70 -17.88
N THR A 556 5.73 -3.45 -17.86
CA THR A 556 6.74 -4.26 -18.55
C THR A 556 6.82 -5.71 -18.04
N TRP A 557 6.47 -5.97 -16.77
CA TRP A 557 6.61 -7.30 -16.15
C TRP A 557 5.29 -8.06 -16.02
N SER A 558 4.15 -7.40 -16.24
CA SER A 558 2.83 -8.02 -16.10
C SER A 558 2.47 -8.89 -17.31
N GLN A 559 1.96 -10.09 -17.05
CA GLN A 559 1.38 -10.93 -18.10
C GLN A 559 -0.03 -10.45 -18.49
N PRO A 560 -0.50 -10.72 -19.73
CA PRO A 560 -1.89 -10.47 -20.11
C PRO A 560 -2.87 -11.24 -19.22
N ARG A 561 -4.02 -10.63 -18.91
CA ARG A 561 -5.10 -11.30 -18.18
C ARG A 561 -5.76 -12.38 -19.07
N PRO A 562 -6.31 -13.46 -18.48
CA PRO A 562 -7.06 -14.47 -19.23
C PRO A 562 -8.22 -13.87 -20.03
N GLU A 563 -8.53 -14.46 -21.19
CA GLU A 563 -9.54 -13.97 -22.14
C GLU A 563 -10.96 -13.92 -21.54
N GLU A 564 -11.27 -14.88 -20.68
CA GLU A 564 -12.51 -14.98 -19.92
C GLU A 564 -12.66 -13.87 -18.87
N GLU A 565 -11.54 -13.30 -18.41
CA GLU A 565 -11.49 -12.24 -17.39
C GLU A 565 -11.64 -10.84 -17.97
N LEU A 566 -11.50 -10.68 -19.28
CA LEU A 566 -11.61 -9.41 -20.01
C LEU A 566 -13.07 -9.03 -20.26
N ASN A 567 -13.34 -7.72 -20.21
CA ASN A 567 -14.62 -7.16 -20.67
C ASN A 567 -14.76 -7.33 -22.19
N ARG A 568 -16.00 -7.41 -22.68
CA ARG A 568 -16.32 -7.51 -24.11
C ARG A 568 -17.50 -6.60 -24.44
N GLY A 569 -17.43 -5.98 -25.62
CA GLY A 569 -18.51 -5.17 -26.19
C GLY A 569 -18.80 -3.90 -25.40
N LYS A 570 -20.06 -3.45 -25.46
CA LYS A 570 -20.46 -2.18 -24.83
C LYS A 570 -20.99 -2.40 -23.42
N HIS A 571 -20.61 -1.49 -22.53
CA HIS A 571 -21.30 -1.32 -21.26
C HIS A 571 -22.24 -0.13 -21.36
N PHE A 572 -23.33 -0.20 -20.61
CA PHE A 572 -24.34 0.84 -20.55
C PHE A 572 -24.56 1.30 -19.13
N ILE A 573 -24.59 2.62 -18.95
CA ILE A 573 -24.98 3.30 -17.71
C ILE A 573 -26.42 3.76 -17.89
N HIS A 574 -27.26 3.45 -16.92
CA HIS A 574 -28.66 3.85 -16.87
C HIS A 574 -28.81 4.98 -15.86
N CYS A 575 -29.35 6.10 -16.31
CA CYS A 575 -29.44 7.33 -15.55
C CYS A 575 -30.88 7.86 -15.53
N GLY A 576 -31.22 8.54 -14.44
CA GLY A 576 -32.49 9.21 -14.24
C GLY A 576 -33.69 8.30 -14.00
N GLY A 577 -34.81 8.90 -13.59
CA GLY A 577 -36.04 8.17 -13.27
C GLY A 577 -35.82 7.07 -12.22
N GLU A 578 -36.14 5.83 -12.57
CA GLU A 578 -35.97 4.64 -11.70
C GLU A 578 -34.51 4.16 -11.56
N TYR A 579 -33.58 4.74 -12.33
CA TYR A 579 -32.15 4.40 -12.31
C TYR A 579 -31.31 5.59 -11.84
N PRO A 580 -31.33 5.93 -10.54
CA PRO A 580 -30.62 7.06 -9.98
C PRO A 580 -29.10 6.78 -9.85
N SER A 581 -28.41 6.61 -10.97
CA SER A 581 -26.95 6.52 -10.96
C SER A 581 -26.34 7.81 -10.41
N SER A 582 -25.45 7.69 -9.42
CA SER A 582 -24.91 8.81 -8.66
C SER A 582 -23.45 8.59 -8.24
N VAL A 583 -22.79 9.68 -7.85
CA VAL A 583 -21.54 9.69 -7.09
C VAL A 583 -21.76 10.44 -5.79
N ILE A 584 -21.16 9.97 -4.70
CA ILE A 584 -21.20 10.59 -3.39
C ILE A 584 -19.80 11.08 -3.07
N LEU A 585 -19.67 12.39 -2.82
CA LEU A 585 -18.40 13.09 -2.68
C LEU A 585 -18.24 13.67 -1.26
N PRO A 586 -17.05 13.58 -0.64
CA PRO A 586 -16.83 13.95 0.77
C PRO A 586 -16.38 15.41 0.96
N PHE A 587 -17.30 16.37 1.08
CA PHE A 587 -16.94 17.79 1.27
C PHE A 587 -16.55 18.09 2.71
N ILE A 588 -15.55 18.93 2.92
CA ILE A 588 -15.17 19.46 4.25
C ILE A 588 -15.06 20.99 4.25
#